data_AF-A0A3M6K8T4-F1
#
_entry.id   AF-A0A3M6K8T4-F1
#
_cell.length_a   1.000
_cell.length_b   1.000
_cell.length_c   1.000
_cell.angle_alpha   90.00
_cell.angle_beta   90.00
_cell.angle_gamma   90.00
#
_symmetry.space_group_name_H-M   'P 1'
#
loop_
_entity.id
_entity.type
_entity.pdbx_description
1 polymer ?
#
loop_
_entity_poly.entity_id
_entity_poly.type
_entity_poly.pdbx_seq_one_letter_code
_entity_poly.pdbx_strand_id
1 'polypeptide(L)'
;MEQKNPLYPIDVDDYPKLFDYVLTAEGLVYFQSLKRNYVLGKSLSQDEYNKLRLLYVYYATANRNTSEVFAWQDICITLDNQGIIEKEMFQSKENLKSEKLIIENPHYVSGLYRKYTEFVKENMNSK
;
A
#
# COMPACT_ATOMS: atom_id res chain seq x y z
N MET A 1 7.02 23.43 -1.75
CA MET A 1 7.64 22.36 -2.55
C MET A 1 6.51 21.55 -3.15
N GLU A 2 6.38 21.50 -4.47
CA GLU A 2 5.40 20.60 -5.11
C GLU A 2 5.72 19.17 -4.68
N GLN A 3 4.74 18.49 -4.08
CA GLN A 3 4.86 17.07 -3.78
C GLN A 3 4.95 16.34 -5.11
N LYS A 4 6.17 15.94 -5.49
CA LYS A 4 6.42 15.14 -6.68
C LYS A 4 5.73 13.79 -6.50
N ASN A 5 5.09 13.32 -7.57
CA ASN A 5 4.45 12.02 -7.67
C ASN A 5 5.37 10.88 -7.16
N PRO A 6 5.06 10.20 -6.03
CA PRO A 6 5.92 9.17 -5.44
C PRO A 6 6.05 7.90 -6.28
N LEU A 7 5.17 7.71 -7.27
CA LEU A 7 5.14 6.55 -8.16
C LEU A 7 5.47 6.93 -9.61
N TYR A 8 6.12 8.07 -9.84
CA TYR A 8 6.58 8.46 -11.17
C TYR A 8 7.39 7.33 -11.83
N PRO A 9 7.12 6.93 -13.09
CA PRO A 9 6.41 7.69 -14.13
C PRO A 9 4.91 7.42 -14.25
N ILE A 10 4.30 6.72 -13.29
CA ILE A 10 2.86 6.40 -13.32
C ILE A 10 2.07 7.66 -13.04
N ASP A 11 1.14 8.04 -13.91
CA ASP A 11 0.26 9.20 -13.69
C ASP A 11 -0.58 9.01 -12.40
N VAL A 12 -0.84 10.10 -11.68
CA VAL A 12 -1.69 10.09 -10.49
C VAL A 12 -3.12 9.63 -10.84
N ASP A 13 -3.61 9.95 -12.04
CA ASP A 13 -4.90 9.50 -12.52
C ASP A 13 -4.97 7.98 -12.75
N ASP A 14 -3.81 7.34 -12.92
CA ASP A 14 -3.66 5.91 -13.09
C ASP A 14 -3.48 5.15 -11.76
N TYR A 15 -3.33 5.85 -10.63
CA TYR A 15 -3.16 5.20 -9.32
C TYR A 15 -4.24 4.17 -8.98
N PRO A 16 -5.55 4.43 -9.21
CA PRO A 16 -6.59 3.46 -8.89
C PRO A 16 -6.50 2.15 -9.69
N LYS A 17 -5.64 2.07 -10.71
CA LYS A 17 -5.45 0.89 -11.57
C LYS A 17 -4.28 0.01 -11.12
N LEU A 18 -3.51 0.43 -10.12
CA LEU A 18 -2.21 -0.16 -9.81
C LEU A 18 -2.26 -1.52 -9.15
N PHE A 19 -3.29 -1.75 -8.33
CA PHE A 19 -3.37 -2.90 -7.46
C PHE A 19 -4.63 -3.71 -7.72
N ASP A 20 -4.53 -5.01 -7.46
CA ASP A 20 -5.55 -6.01 -7.76
C ASP A 20 -6.76 -5.99 -6.82
N TYR A 21 -6.67 -5.26 -5.70
CA TYR A 21 -7.75 -5.13 -4.73
C TYR A 21 -7.99 -3.67 -4.31
N VAL A 22 -9.22 -3.39 -3.87
CA VAL A 22 -9.64 -2.14 -3.23
C VAL A 22 -10.37 -2.44 -1.92
N LEU A 23 -10.45 -1.44 -1.03
CA LEU A 23 -11.14 -1.58 0.25
C LEU A 23 -12.66 -1.61 0.05
N THR A 24 -13.34 -2.43 0.85
CA THR A 24 -14.78 -2.26 1.11
C THR A 24 -15.01 -1.16 2.14
N ALA A 25 -16.28 -0.83 2.43
CA ALA A 25 -16.60 0.12 3.49
C ALA A 25 -16.11 -0.39 4.87
N GLU A 26 -16.30 -1.68 5.12
CA GLU A 26 -15.82 -2.38 6.32
C GLU A 26 -14.29 -2.42 6.35
N GLY A 27 -13.66 -2.67 5.20
CA GLY A 27 -12.21 -2.58 5.02
C GLY A 27 -11.66 -1.21 5.38
N LEU A 28 -12.35 -0.14 4.99
CA LEU A 28 -11.98 1.24 5.33
C LEU A 28 -12.05 1.49 6.84
N VAL A 29 -13.11 1.03 7.50
CA VAL A 29 -13.25 1.15 8.97
C VAL A 29 -12.11 0.41 9.67
N TYR A 30 -11.83 -0.83 9.23
CA TYR A 30 -10.74 -1.63 9.79
C TYR A 30 -9.37 -0.98 9.57
N PHE A 31 -9.10 -0.50 8.36
CA PHE A 31 -7.88 0.25 8.03
C PHE A 31 -7.70 1.47 8.94
N GLN A 32 -8.74 2.28 9.14
CA GLN A 32 -8.67 3.46 10.01
C GLN A 32 -8.33 3.08 11.45
N SER A 33 -8.87 1.96 11.95
CA SER A 33 -8.53 1.42 13.27
C SER A 33 -7.05 1.03 13.36
N LEU A 34 -6.53 0.28 12.39
CA LEU A 34 -5.10 -0.11 12.33
C LEU A 34 -4.19 1.11 12.23
N LYS A 35 -4.47 2.04 11.30
CA LYS A 35 -3.71 3.28 11.11
C LYS A 35 -3.67 4.09 12.40
N ARG A 36 -4.80 4.23 13.10
CA ARG A 36 -4.85 4.94 14.38
C ARG A 36 -4.01 4.25 15.46
N ASN A 37 -4.09 2.93 15.59
CA ASN A 37 -3.31 2.19 16.57
C ASN A 37 -1.81 2.32 16.31
N TYR A 38 -1.39 2.24 15.04
CA TYR A 38 -0.01 2.48 14.61
C TYR A 38 0.48 3.89 14.97
N VAL A 39 -0.28 4.92 14.61
CA VAL A 39 0.07 6.33 14.88
C VAL A 39 0.18 6.61 16.38
N LEU A 40 -0.64 5.96 17.20
CA LEU A 40 -0.59 6.06 18.66
C LEU A 40 0.55 5.25 19.29
N GLY A 41 1.39 4.59 18.49
CA GLY A 41 2.51 3.78 18.98
C GLY A 41 2.08 2.52 19.73
N LYS A 42 0.84 2.04 19.50
CA LYS A 42 0.41 0.76 20.08
C LYS A 42 1.12 -0.38 19.38
N SER A 43 1.47 -1.40 20.16
CA SER A 43 1.99 -2.64 19.60
C SER A 43 0.92 -3.31 18.75
N LEU A 44 1.24 -3.56 17.48
CA LEU A 44 0.47 -4.41 16.59
C LEU A 44 1.16 -5.76 16.46
N SER A 45 0.39 -6.80 16.15
CA SER A 45 0.94 -8.08 15.72
C SER A 45 1.55 -7.97 14.32
N GLN A 46 2.38 -8.94 13.96
CA GLN A 46 2.97 -9.04 12.62
C GLN A 46 1.90 -9.12 11.52
N ASP A 47 0.81 -9.86 11.75
CA ASP A 47 -0.32 -9.93 10.82
C ASP A 47 -1.01 -8.56 10.67
N GLU A 48 -1.18 -7.81 11.76
CA GLU A 48 -1.77 -6.47 11.70
C GLU A 48 -0.87 -5.46 10.99
N TYR A 49 0.46 -5.53 11.16
CA TYR A 49 1.39 -4.70 10.39
C TYR A 49 1.33 -5.03 8.89
N ASN A 50 1.25 -6.31 8.54
CA ASN A 50 1.08 -6.76 7.16
C ASN A 50 -0.24 -6.26 6.57
N LYS A 51 -1.35 -6.40 7.30
CA LYS A 51 -2.66 -5.86 6.91
C LYS A 51 -2.64 -4.34 6.77
N LEU A 52 -1.95 -3.63 7.67
CA LEU A 52 -1.76 -2.18 7.57
C LEU A 52 -1.06 -1.81 6.25
N ARG A 53 0.05 -2.46 5.91
CA ARG A 53 0.76 -2.22 4.63
C ARG A 53 -0.13 -2.40 3.41
N LEU A 54 -0.89 -3.50 3.35
CA LEU A 54 -1.79 -3.81 2.24
C LEU A 54 -2.91 -2.77 2.11
N LEU A 55 -3.63 -2.52 3.20
CA LEU A 55 -4.80 -1.64 3.18
C LEU A 55 -4.41 -0.18 2.94
N TYR A 56 -3.26 0.25 3.44
CA TYR A 56 -2.81 1.62 3.24
C TYR A 56 -2.55 1.90 1.76
N VAL A 57 -1.82 1.04 1.04
CA VAL A 57 -1.55 1.30 -0.39
C VAL A 57 -2.83 1.31 -1.22
N TYR A 58 -3.76 0.40 -0.93
CA TYR A 58 -5.06 0.35 -1.60
C TYR A 58 -5.88 1.62 -1.32
N TYR A 59 -5.89 2.11 -0.06
CA TYR A 59 -6.54 3.37 0.31
C TYR A 59 -5.90 4.57 -0.42
N ALA A 60 -4.58 4.71 -0.34
CA ALA A 60 -3.88 5.88 -0.85
C ALA A 60 -4.02 6.00 -2.38
N THR A 61 -3.92 4.87 -3.09
CA THR A 61 -4.02 4.85 -4.56
C THR A 61 -5.45 5.00 -5.07
N ALA A 62 -6.44 4.39 -4.42
CA ALA A 62 -7.85 4.61 -4.77
C ALA A 62 -8.26 6.09 -4.65
N ASN A 63 -7.65 6.82 -3.71
CA ASN A 63 -7.92 8.24 -3.48
C ASN A 63 -6.99 9.19 -4.24
N ARG A 64 -6.09 8.67 -5.10
CA ARG A 64 -5.07 9.48 -5.82
C ARG A 64 -4.26 10.39 -4.90
N ASN A 65 -4.04 9.97 -3.66
CA ASN A 65 -3.46 10.81 -2.63
C ASN A 65 -1.96 10.58 -2.52
N THR A 66 -1.17 11.43 -3.17
CA THR A 66 0.29 11.34 -3.21
C THR A 66 0.94 11.47 -1.82
N SER A 67 0.40 12.32 -0.94
CA SER A 67 0.86 12.43 0.46
C SER A 67 0.71 11.10 1.21
N GLU A 68 -0.44 10.43 1.06
CA GLU A 68 -0.71 9.14 1.70
C GLU A 68 0.15 8.02 1.09
N VAL A 69 0.48 8.08 -0.21
CA VAL A 69 1.42 7.13 -0.82
C VAL A 69 2.84 7.30 -0.27
N PHE A 70 3.32 8.54 -0.05
CA PHE A 70 4.60 8.76 0.65
C PHE A 70 4.58 8.19 2.06
N ALA A 71 3.52 8.47 2.84
CA ALA A 71 3.40 7.95 4.19
C ALA A 71 3.36 6.41 4.22
N TRP A 72 2.74 5.78 3.22
CA TRP A 72 2.80 4.33 3.05
C TRP A 72 4.22 3.82 2.76
N GLN A 73 4.99 4.49 1.89
CA GLN A 73 6.39 4.13 1.63
C GLN A 73 7.24 4.21 2.90
N ASP A 74 7.07 5.27 3.70
CA ASP A 74 7.78 5.45 4.97
C ASP A 74 7.45 4.33 5.99
N ILE A 75 6.18 3.91 6.04
CA ILE A 75 5.76 2.77 6.87
C ILE A 75 6.42 1.48 6.41
N CYS A 76 6.46 1.23 5.10
CA CYS A 76 7.12 0.04 4.56
C CYS A 76 8.61 0.00 4.96
N ILE A 77 9.33 1.12 4.79
CA ILE A 77 10.74 1.24 5.20
C ILE A 77 10.91 0.98 6.70
N THR A 78 10.06 1.61 7.52
CA THR A 78 10.12 1.46 8.99
C THR A 78 9.93 0.01 9.41
N LEU A 79 8.93 -0.66 8.86
CA LEU A 79 8.61 -2.05 9.18
C LEU A 79 9.66 -3.02 8.62
N ASP A 80 10.26 -2.74 7.46
CA ASP A 80 11.36 -3.54 6.90
C ASP A 80 12.58 -3.48 7.83
N ASN A 81 12.92 -2.29 8.35
CA ASN A 81 13.99 -2.10 9.33
C ASN A 81 13.72 -2.82 10.67
N GLN A 82 12.47 -3.13 10.97
CA GLN A 82 12.06 -3.92 12.14
C GLN A 82 12.03 -5.44 11.86
N GLY A 83 12.37 -5.87 10.64
CA GLY A 83 12.37 -7.28 10.25
C GLY A 83 11.00 -7.83 9.86
N ILE A 84 9.97 -6.99 9.75
CA ILE A 84 8.62 -7.38 9.33
C ILE A 84 8.56 -7.28 7.81
N ILE A 85 8.87 -8.36 7.10
CA ILE A 85 9.08 -8.36 5.64
C ILE A 85 7.88 -8.87 4.83
N GLU A 86 7.80 -8.43 3.58
CA GLU A 86 6.68 -8.69 2.66
C GLU A 86 6.37 -10.18 2.39
N LYS A 87 7.36 -11.07 2.52
CA LYS A 87 7.22 -12.50 2.20
C LYS A 87 6.13 -13.23 3.01
N GLU A 88 5.67 -12.63 4.10
CA GLU A 88 4.68 -13.21 5.01
C GLU A 88 3.27 -12.62 4.83
N MET A 89 3.08 -11.70 3.87
CA MET A 89 1.82 -10.98 3.67
C MET A 89 0.74 -11.80 2.93
N PHE A 90 1.10 -12.93 2.31
CA PHE A 90 0.15 -13.75 1.55
C PHE A 90 -1.05 -14.18 2.41
N GLN A 91 -0.79 -14.72 3.61
CA GLN A 91 -1.86 -15.15 4.51
C GLN A 91 -2.71 -13.98 5.00
N SER A 92 -2.09 -12.84 5.32
CA SER A 92 -2.78 -11.62 5.70
C SER A 92 -3.74 -11.14 4.60
N LYS A 93 -3.32 -11.22 3.33
CA LYS A 93 -4.17 -10.89 2.17
C LYS A 93 -5.34 -11.86 2.02
N GLU A 94 -5.11 -13.17 2.15
CA GLU A 94 -6.19 -14.15 2.12
C GLU A 94 -7.20 -13.96 3.26
N ASN A 95 -6.74 -13.57 4.45
CA ASN A 95 -7.61 -13.23 5.57
C ASN A 95 -8.47 -11.98 5.26
N LEU A 96 -7.88 -10.93 4.68
CA LEU A 96 -8.65 -9.74 4.28
C LEU A 96 -9.74 -10.07 3.23
N LYS A 97 -9.45 -11.01 2.32
CA LYS A 97 -10.43 -11.49 1.33
C LYS A 97 -11.56 -12.29 1.98
N SER A 98 -11.22 -13.25 2.84
CA SER A 98 -12.22 -14.11 3.50
C SER A 98 -13.14 -13.31 4.42
N GLU A 99 -12.60 -12.29 5.09
CA GLU A 99 -13.33 -11.33 5.93
C GLU A 99 -14.08 -10.26 5.12
N LYS A 100 -13.97 -10.25 3.78
CA LYS A 100 -14.59 -9.26 2.87
C LYS A 100 -14.20 -7.81 3.16
N LEU A 101 -12.98 -7.60 3.66
CA LEU A 101 -12.40 -6.28 3.90
C LEU A 101 -11.79 -5.69 2.62
N ILE A 102 -11.48 -6.54 1.64
CA ILE A 102 -11.05 -6.14 0.30
C ILE A 102 -11.83 -6.90 -0.76
N ILE A 103 -12.00 -6.28 -1.93
CA ILE A 103 -12.62 -6.88 -3.11
C ILE A 103 -11.74 -6.65 -4.33
N GLU A 104 -11.92 -7.48 -5.35
CA GLU A 104 -11.21 -7.33 -6.63
C GLU A 104 -11.41 -5.93 -7.19
N ASN A 105 -10.32 -5.32 -7.64
CA ASN A 105 -10.36 -4.00 -8.22
C ASN A 105 -10.83 -4.08 -9.68
N PRO A 106 -12.01 -3.54 -10.04
CA PRO A 106 -12.53 -3.59 -11.40
C PRO A 106 -11.70 -2.76 -12.40
N HIS A 107 -10.81 -1.90 -11.91
CA HIS A 107 -9.96 -1.03 -12.72
C HIS A 107 -8.51 -1.52 -12.81
N TYR A 108 -8.18 -2.67 -12.23
CA TYR A 108 -6.82 -3.17 -12.18
C TYR A 108 -6.22 -3.37 -13.57
N VAL A 109 -5.01 -2.84 -13.78
CA VAL A 109 -4.22 -3.04 -14.99
C VAL A 109 -2.94 -3.78 -14.62
N SER A 110 -2.89 -5.06 -15.01
CA SER A 110 -1.74 -5.93 -14.73
C SER A 110 -0.44 -5.35 -15.26
N GLY A 111 0.60 -5.36 -14.41
CA GLY A 111 1.93 -4.88 -14.76
C GLY A 111 2.10 -3.36 -14.78
N LEU A 112 1.06 -2.57 -14.50
CA LEU A 112 1.19 -1.10 -14.48
C LEU A 112 2.20 -0.63 -13.43
N TYR A 113 2.14 -1.19 -12.22
CA TYR A 113 3.10 -0.90 -11.15
C TYR A 113 4.54 -1.31 -11.52
N ARG A 114 4.72 -2.29 -12.42
CA ARG A 114 6.06 -2.73 -12.86
C ARG A 114 6.85 -1.58 -13.50
N LYS A 115 6.17 -0.69 -14.24
CA LYS A 115 6.79 0.50 -14.85
C LYS A 115 7.52 1.37 -13.81
N TYR A 116 6.89 1.57 -12.64
CA TYR A 116 7.53 2.28 -11.53
C TYR A 116 8.76 1.54 -11.03
N THR A 117 8.64 0.24 -10.77
CA THR A 117 9.77 -0.55 -10.24
C THR A 117 10.95 -0.65 -11.21
N GLU A 118 10.68 -0.69 -12.52
CA GLU A 118 11.70 -0.69 -13.57
C GLU A 118 12.40 0.67 -13.63
N PHE A 119 11.62 1.76 -13.65
CA PHE A 119 12.16 3.12 -13.61
C PHE A 119 13.08 3.34 -12.41
N VAL A 120 12.65 2.93 -11.21
CA VAL A 120 13.47 3.07 -9.99
C VAL A 120 14.78 2.27 -10.12
N LYS A 121 14.73 1.03 -10.60
CA LYS A 121 15.94 0.19 -10.79
C LYS A 121 16.93 0.83 -11.76
N GLU A 122 16.47 1.32 -12.91
CA GLU A 122 17.32 1.97 -13.91
C GLU A 122 17.99 3.24 -13.37
N ASN A 123 17.25 4.02 -12.59
CA ASN A 123 17.74 5.30 -12.05
C ASN A 123 18.55 5.15 -10.74
N MET A 124 18.40 4.05 -10.00
CA MET A 124 19.26 3.73 -8.86
C MET A 124 20.62 3.16 -9.29
N ASN A 125 20.66 2.40 -10.39
CA ASN A 125 21.90 1.86 -10.95
C ASN A 125 22.74 2.90 -11.72
N SER A 126 22.21 4.12 -11.88
CA SER A 126 22.88 5.23 -12.56
C SER A 126 23.66 6.15 -11.59
N LYS A 127 23.88 5.72 -10.34
CA LYS A 127 24.66 6.44 -9.32
C LYS A 127 25.94 5.71 -8.94
#